data_AF-A0AAF0EWX2-F1
#
_entry.id   AF-A0AAF0EWX2-F1
#
_cell.length_a   1.000
_cell.length_b   1.000
_cell.length_c   1.000
_cell.angle_alpha   90.00
_cell.angle_beta   90.00
_cell.angle_gamma   90.00
#
_symmetry.space_group_name_H-M   'P 1'
#
loop_
_entity.id
_entity.type
_entity.pdbx_description
1 polymer ?
#
loop_
_entity_poly.entity_id
_entity_poly.type
_entity_poly.pdbx_seq_one_letter_code
_entity_poly.pdbx_strand_id
1 'polypeptide(L)'
;MFCAISGEAPKEPVVSTKSGLLFEKRLIERYIDENGKDPITNEELSLDDLVAVKTSPHTAFPRPPTHSSVPSLLVALQNEYDAMIFETLALKKQYDAVRQDLAHALYTNDASTRVIARLMKERDEARDALANVHTSLGVAPQSDDVEMAPAEPSAALPAQVLQSIDETASTLSSGRRSRIKQGAPQGYTTPTTAASLQEQTAITSLHGASAPGITALDVSANGALLLTGGKDKAVLVLDSATQKVLSTFKGHTKPVNAVAFAGRANPPVGAEAAQAPAPAYAVSGSADKTVRVYVAKDDKYALAHTLKGYSDEVVGVDVHPTDLLVGSASRDRTWALHALDSGERLLHVEAPQEDDEVGFEYASFAFHPDGQLAATGTADGAVRVWDVKQGKQSAVFRGHTGAVHALHFSPNGYLLAAATRDAPEVKIWDLRKLDVARTVELPEGYVVSQVRFDPTAQLLAVVGTDVRVFGGKALSLAFTYDQNAAEETGAQWSPVDGALVVAGLDRTVRVLGAGAEA
;
A
#
# COMPACT_ATOMS: atom_id res chain seq x y z
N MET A 1 -40.27 -44.54 50.17
CA MET A 1 -39.01 -44.30 49.44
C MET A 1 -38.72 -42.81 49.55
N PHE A 2 -38.11 -42.39 50.66
CA PHE A 2 -37.77 -40.99 50.91
C PHE A 2 -36.25 -40.83 50.83
N CYS A 3 -35.80 -39.69 50.33
CA CYS A 3 -34.41 -39.30 50.29
C CYS A 3 -33.90 -39.15 51.72
N ALA A 4 -32.74 -39.73 52.04
CA ALA A 4 -32.19 -39.67 53.39
C ALA A 4 -31.62 -38.28 53.76
N ILE A 5 -31.40 -37.38 52.77
CA ILE A 5 -30.96 -35.99 53.01
C ILE A 5 -32.16 -35.05 53.20
N SER A 6 -33.12 -35.04 52.27
CA SER A 6 -34.24 -34.09 52.30
C SER A 6 -35.48 -34.60 53.01
N GLY A 7 -35.59 -35.91 53.26
CA GLY A 7 -36.82 -36.54 53.77
C GLY A 7 -37.99 -36.54 52.77
N GLU A 8 -37.79 -35.99 51.56
CA GLU A 8 -38.79 -35.92 50.50
C GLU A 8 -38.69 -37.12 49.54
N ALA A 9 -39.72 -37.37 48.74
CA ALA A 9 -39.65 -38.41 47.71
C ALA A 9 -38.67 -37.96 46.60
N PRO A 10 -37.56 -38.68 46.34
CA PRO A 10 -36.53 -38.22 45.41
C PRO A 10 -37.05 -38.24 43.96
N LYS A 11 -36.76 -37.18 43.20
CA LYS A 11 -37.11 -37.08 41.77
C LYS A 11 -36.28 -38.00 40.90
N GLU A 12 -34.98 -38.04 41.18
CA GLU A 12 -34.02 -38.97 40.59
C GLU A 12 -33.40 -39.78 41.72
N PRO A 13 -33.95 -40.97 42.03
CA PRO A 13 -33.43 -41.81 43.09
C PRO A 13 -32.08 -42.41 42.68
N VAL A 14 -31.05 -42.10 43.47
CA VAL A 14 -29.75 -42.75 43.40
C VAL A 14 -29.46 -43.42 44.73
N VAL A 15 -28.82 -44.58 44.69
CA VAL A 15 -28.41 -45.32 45.88
C VAL A 15 -26.89 -45.29 45.95
N SER A 16 -26.37 -44.92 47.12
CA SER A 16 -24.94 -45.06 47.42
C SER A 16 -24.62 -46.53 47.62
N THR A 17 -23.59 -47.04 46.92
CA THR A 17 -23.14 -48.43 47.06
C THR A 17 -22.58 -48.75 48.46
N LYS A 18 -22.16 -47.73 49.22
CA LYS A 18 -21.54 -47.89 50.54
C LYS A 18 -22.55 -47.87 51.68
N SER A 19 -23.44 -46.88 51.69
CA SER A 19 -24.49 -46.79 52.72
C SER A 19 -25.75 -47.59 52.38
N GLY A 20 -25.96 -47.94 51.10
CA GLY A 20 -27.18 -48.62 50.64
C GLY A 20 -28.44 -47.77 50.78
N LEU A 21 -28.30 -46.48 51.08
CA LEU A 21 -29.40 -45.55 51.32
C LEU A 21 -29.81 -44.84 50.03
N LEU A 22 -31.10 -44.47 49.98
CA LEU A 22 -31.72 -43.76 48.86
C LEU A 22 -31.51 -42.25 49.01
N PHE A 23 -30.93 -41.64 47.99
CA PHE A 23 -30.70 -40.20 47.90
C PHE A 23 -31.34 -39.62 46.64
N GLU A 24 -31.53 -38.30 46.64
CA GLU A 24 -31.85 -37.54 45.43
C GLU A 24 -30.55 -37.12 44.75
N LYS A 25 -30.42 -37.41 43.46
CA LYS A 25 -29.20 -37.21 42.68
C LYS A 25 -28.58 -35.82 42.85
N ARG A 26 -29.37 -34.76 42.64
CA ARG A 26 -28.90 -33.37 42.77
C ARG A 26 -28.32 -33.04 44.14
N LEU A 27 -28.91 -33.58 45.21
CA LEU A 27 -28.49 -33.27 46.58
C LEU A 27 -27.22 -34.02 46.97
N ILE A 28 -27.11 -35.30 46.58
CA ILE A 28 -25.91 -36.09 46.87
C ILE A 28 -24.73 -35.66 46.00
N GLU A 29 -24.94 -35.31 44.73
CA GLU A 29 -23.88 -34.78 43.85
C GLU A 29 -23.29 -33.48 44.42
N ARG A 30 -24.17 -32.52 44.79
CA ARG A 30 -23.72 -31.28 45.42
C ARG A 30 -22.98 -31.53 46.74
N TYR A 31 -23.44 -32.48 47.55
CA TYR A 31 -22.80 -32.81 48.82
C TYR A 31 -21.44 -33.49 48.63
N ILE A 32 -21.30 -34.35 47.62
CA ILE A 32 -20.02 -34.97 47.24
C ILE A 32 -19.05 -33.92 46.72
N ASP A 33 -19.51 -32.99 45.88
CA ASP A 33 -18.67 -31.90 45.36
C ASP A 33 -18.16 -30.97 46.47
N GLU A 34 -18.98 -30.73 47.50
CA GLU A 34 -18.62 -29.86 48.63
C GLU A 34 -17.77 -30.58 49.70
N ASN A 35 -18.03 -31.87 50.00
CA ASN A 35 -17.47 -32.57 51.17
C ASN A 35 -16.73 -33.90 50.87
N GLY A 36 -16.90 -34.48 49.69
CA GLY A 36 -16.21 -35.72 49.27
C GLY A 36 -16.54 -36.99 50.07
N LYS A 37 -17.62 -36.99 50.86
CA LYS A 37 -17.99 -38.08 51.77
C LYS A 37 -19.49 -38.38 51.72
N ASP A 38 -19.87 -39.58 52.12
CA ASP A 38 -21.27 -39.97 52.31
C ASP A 38 -21.86 -39.19 53.52
N PRO A 39 -23.00 -38.51 53.35
CA PRO A 39 -23.60 -37.66 54.39
C PRO A 39 -24.02 -38.40 55.67
N ILE A 40 -24.13 -39.73 55.66
CA ILE A 40 -24.64 -40.50 56.80
C ILE A 40 -23.57 -41.37 57.44
N THR A 41 -22.76 -42.06 56.64
CA THR A 41 -21.70 -42.95 57.14
C THR A 41 -20.34 -42.26 57.26
N ASN A 42 -20.18 -41.04 56.74
CA ASN A 42 -18.91 -40.29 56.68
C ASN A 42 -17.76 -41.02 55.95
N GLU A 43 -18.07 -42.04 55.16
CA GLU A 43 -17.10 -42.75 54.33
C GLU A 43 -16.81 -41.96 53.05
N GLU A 44 -15.61 -42.05 52.50
CA GLU A 44 -15.25 -41.37 51.24
C GLU A 44 -16.11 -41.93 50.11
N LEU A 45 -16.83 -41.08 49.37
CA LEU A 45 -17.74 -41.49 48.30
C LEU A 45 -17.48 -40.65 47.05
N SER A 46 -17.34 -41.32 45.91
CA SER A 46 -17.14 -40.67 44.60
C SER A 46 -18.40 -40.74 43.74
N LEU A 47 -18.51 -39.89 42.71
CA LEU A 47 -19.68 -39.85 41.82
C LEU A 47 -19.93 -41.19 41.10
N ASP A 48 -18.88 -41.98 40.87
CA ASP A 48 -18.96 -43.28 40.20
C ASP A 48 -19.59 -44.36 41.09
N ASP A 49 -19.63 -44.14 42.41
CA ASP A 49 -20.19 -45.06 43.40
C ASP A 49 -21.72 -44.91 43.56
N LEU A 50 -22.37 -44.03 42.78
CA LEU A 50 -23.81 -43.79 42.79
C LEU A 50 -24.54 -44.63 41.74
N VAL A 51 -25.47 -45.48 42.18
CA VAL A 51 -26.28 -46.33 41.28
C VAL A 51 -27.67 -45.74 41.12
N ALA A 52 -28.03 -45.38 39.89
CA ALA A 52 -29.37 -44.90 39.57
C ALA A 52 -30.41 -46.03 39.62
N VAL A 53 -31.49 -45.84 40.38
CA VAL A 53 -32.58 -46.82 40.47
C VAL A 53 -33.58 -46.54 39.36
N LYS A 54 -33.71 -47.47 38.40
CA LYS A 54 -34.70 -47.38 37.33
C LYS A 54 -36.09 -47.74 37.86
N THR A 55 -36.91 -46.74 38.18
CA THR A 55 -38.32 -46.94 38.52
C THR A 55 -39.21 -46.85 37.28
N SER A 56 -39.96 -47.92 36.97
CA SER A 56 -41.08 -47.92 36.02
C SER A 56 -42.30 -48.46 36.80
N PRO A 57 -43.48 -47.81 36.84
CA PRO A 57 -43.99 -46.69 36.03
C PRO A 57 -43.86 -45.30 36.71
N HIS A 58 -44.02 -44.24 35.91
CA HIS A 58 -44.00 -42.83 36.30
C HIS A 58 -45.22 -42.48 37.19
N THR A 59 -45.16 -42.81 38.47
CA THR A 59 -46.16 -42.35 39.45
C THR A 59 -46.03 -40.83 39.58
N ALA A 60 -47.06 -40.09 39.16
CA ALA A 60 -47.15 -38.65 39.36
C ALA A 60 -46.94 -38.33 40.85
N PHE A 61 -46.04 -37.38 41.12
CA PHE A 61 -45.57 -37.06 42.47
C PHE A 61 -46.73 -36.67 43.40
N PRO A 62 -46.78 -37.16 44.66
CA PRO A 62 -47.62 -36.54 45.66
C PRO A 62 -47.13 -35.11 45.90
N ARG A 63 -48.04 -34.13 45.89
CA ARG A 63 -47.70 -32.73 46.18
C ARG A 63 -47.08 -32.65 47.58
N PRO A 64 -46.08 -31.79 47.80
CA PRO A 64 -45.57 -31.53 49.15
C PRO A 64 -46.75 -31.18 50.07
N PRO A 65 -46.76 -31.61 51.34
CA PRO A 65 -47.88 -31.37 52.24
C PRO A 65 -48.20 -29.87 52.40
N THR A 66 -47.25 -28.98 52.13
CA THR A 66 -47.40 -27.51 52.07
C THR A 66 -48.16 -26.99 50.85
N HIS A 67 -48.33 -27.78 49.79
CA HIS A 67 -49.09 -27.43 48.58
C HIS A 67 -50.37 -28.28 48.42
N SER A 68 -50.83 -28.88 49.51
CA SER A 68 -52.00 -29.75 49.53
C SER A 68 -53.33 -28.99 49.59
N SER A 69 -53.31 -27.69 49.93
CA SER A 69 -54.49 -26.85 50.08
C SER A 69 -54.39 -25.57 49.24
N VAL A 70 -55.53 -25.04 48.79
CA VAL A 70 -55.59 -23.75 48.06
C VAL A 70 -55.04 -22.58 48.91
N PRO A 71 -55.34 -22.47 50.22
CA PRO A 71 -54.75 -21.42 51.06
C PRO A 71 -53.22 -21.50 51.16
N SER A 72 -52.66 -22.71 51.28
CA SER A 72 -51.21 -22.87 51.41
C SER A 72 -50.46 -22.60 50.09
N LEU A 73 -51.08 -22.87 48.94
CA LEU A 73 -50.57 -22.46 47.63
C LEU A 73 -50.53 -20.94 47.46
N LEU A 74 -51.57 -20.23 47.92
CA LEU A 74 -51.60 -18.76 47.87
C LEU A 74 -50.50 -18.12 48.72
N VAL A 75 -50.27 -18.64 49.93
CA VAL A 75 -49.19 -18.15 50.82
C VAL A 75 -47.82 -18.40 50.19
N ALA A 76 -47.59 -19.56 49.58
CA ALA A 76 -46.33 -19.83 48.89
C ALA A 76 -46.11 -18.88 47.70
N LEU A 77 -47.14 -18.64 46.88
CA LEU A 77 -47.04 -17.69 45.77
C LEU A 77 -46.80 -16.26 46.24
N GLN A 78 -47.38 -15.85 47.37
CA GLN A 78 -47.11 -14.55 47.97
C GLN A 78 -45.66 -14.42 48.42
N ASN A 79 -45.12 -15.43 49.11
CA ASN A 79 -43.73 -15.41 49.57
C ASN A 79 -42.73 -15.34 48.40
N GLU A 80 -42.96 -16.11 47.33
CA GLU A 80 -42.13 -16.06 46.13
C GLU A 80 -42.23 -14.70 45.42
N TYR A 81 -43.44 -14.13 45.36
CA TYR A 81 -43.67 -12.82 44.78
C TYR A 81 -43.00 -11.70 45.59
N ASP A 82 -43.07 -11.76 46.92
CA ASP A 82 -42.43 -10.80 47.81
C ASP A 82 -40.89 -10.87 47.70
N ALA A 83 -40.32 -12.08 47.64
CA ALA A 83 -38.89 -12.28 47.41
C ALA A 83 -38.46 -11.72 46.04
N MET A 84 -39.23 -12.00 44.98
CA MET A 84 -38.97 -11.47 43.64
C MET A 84 -39.04 -9.94 43.59
N ILE A 85 -40.02 -9.33 44.26
CA ILE A 85 -40.12 -7.86 44.33
C ILE A 85 -38.91 -7.28 45.06
N PHE A 86 -38.51 -7.88 46.18
CA PHE A 86 -37.39 -7.40 46.97
C PHE A 86 -36.09 -7.44 46.15
N GLU A 87 -35.80 -8.55 45.49
CA GLU A 87 -34.64 -8.67 44.60
C GLU A 87 -34.71 -7.69 43.43
N THR A 88 -35.89 -7.52 42.82
CA THR A 88 -36.08 -6.55 41.73
C THR A 88 -35.82 -5.12 42.20
N LEU A 89 -36.20 -4.77 43.43
CA LEU A 89 -35.93 -3.47 44.02
C LEU A 89 -34.44 -3.27 44.31
N ALA A 90 -33.76 -4.30 44.83
CA ALA A 90 -32.32 -4.26 45.06
C ALA A 90 -31.54 -4.08 43.75
N LEU A 91 -31.92 -4.83 42.71
CA LEU A 91 -31.34 -4.74 41.38
C LEU A 91 -31.52 -3.34 40.76
N LYS A 92 -32.72 -2.74 40.91
CA LYS A 92 -32.98 -1.37 40.44
C LYS A 92 -32.10 -0.34 41.15
N LYS A 93 -31.93 -0.46 42.46
CA LYS A 93 -31.04 0.44 43.23
C LYS A 93 -29.58 0.33 42.77
N GLN A 94 -29.10 -0.89 42.53
CA GLN A 94 -27.75 -1.12 42.01
C GLN A 94 -27.60 -0.53 40.59
N TYR A 95 -28.60 -0.74 39.73
CA TYR A 95 -28.62 -0.17 38.38
C TYR A 95 -28.52 1.36 38.40
N ASP A 96 -29.31 2.02 39.26
CA ASP A 96 -29.29 3.48 39.38
C ASP A 96 -27.94 3.99 39.91
N ALA A 97 -27.32 3.27 40.87
CA ALA A 97 -25.99 3.60 41.37
C ALA A 97 -24.92 3.50 40.27
N VAL A 98 -24.88 2.37 39.54
CA VAL A 98 -23.93 2.17 38.42
C VAL A 98 -24.14 3.23 37.33
N ARG A 99 -25.38 3.61 37.06
CA ARG A 99 -25.68 4.67 36.10
C ARG A 99 -25.14 6.03 36.54
N GLN A 100 -25.20 6.36 37.83
CA GLN A 100 -24.62 7.58 38.38
C GLN A 100 -23.09 7.55 38.29
N ASP A 101 -22.47 6.42 38.62
CA ASP A 101 -21.01 6.24 38.53
C ASP A 101 -20.52 6.36 37.09
N LEU A 102 -21.25 5.77 36.13
CA LEU A 102 -20.95 5.90 34.70
C LEU A 102 -21.04 7.36 34.25
N ALA A 103 -22.09 8.09 34.65
CA ALA A 103 -22.22 9.50 34.31
C ALA A 103 -21.03 10.31 34.84
N HIS A 104 -20.63 10.07 36.09
CA HIS A 104 -19.45 10.72 36.69
C HIS A 104 -18.15 10.35 35.96
N ALA A 105 -17.97 9.09 35.58
CA ALA A 105 -16.81 8.63 34.81
C ALA A 105 -16.73 9.31 33.42
N LEU A 106 -17.86 9.51 32.75
CA LEU A 106 -17.89 10.20 31.46
C LEU A 106 -17.54 11.69 31.60
N TYR A 107 -18.05 12.36 32.63
CA TYR A 107 -17.68 13.77 32.89
C TYR A 107 -16.19 13.94 33.23
N THR A 108 -15.62 13.03 34.03
CA THR A 108 -14.19 13.06 34.36
C THR A 108 -13.31 12.70 33.17
N ASN A 109 -13.77 11.82 32.27
CA ASN A 109 -13.10 11.53 31.02
C ASN A 109 -13.05 12.77 30.12
N ASP A 110 -14.18 13.45 29.90
CA ASP A 110 -14.19 14.70 29.11
C ASP A 110 -13.35 15.82 29.75
N ALA A 111 -13.32 15.90 31.09
CA ALA A 111 -12.41 16.82 31.75
C ALA A 111 -10.93 16.47 31.48
N SER A 112 -10.59 15.17 31.49
CA SER A 112 -9.23 14.68 31.25
C SER A 112 -8.77 14.89 29.81
N THR A 113 -9.65 14.68 28.83
CA THR A 113 -9.33 14.92 27.41
C THR A 113 -9.02 16.39 27.14
N ARG A 114 -9.72 17.32 27.80
CA ARG A 114 -9.41 18.76 27.72
C ARG A 114 -8.03 19.09 28.33
N VAL A 115 -7.64 18.42 29.40
CA VAL A 115 -6.28 18.56 29.98
C VAL A 115 -5.22 18.08 28.99
N ILE A 116 -5.44 16.93 28.35
CA ILE A 116 -4.53 16.40 27.32
C ILE A 116 -4.40 17.38 26.16
N ALA A 117 -5.52 17.93 25.66
CA ALA A 117 -5.50 18.91 24.58
C ALA A 117 -4.69 20.16 24.94
N ARG A 118 -4.79 20.62 26.20
CA ARG A 118 -4.00 21.75 26.70
C ARG A 118 -2.50 21.41 26.75
N LEU A 119 -2.17 20.25 27.30
CA LEU A 119 -0.78 19.78 27.40
C LEU A 119 -0.13 19.57 26.03
N MET A 120 -0.89 19.06 25.05
CA MET A 120 -0.41 18.93 23.68
C MET A 120 -0.05 20.29 23.09
N LYS A 121 -0.90 21.30 23.30
CA LYS A 121 -0.64 22.66 22.84
C LYS A 121 0.60 23.27 23.52
N GLU A 122 0.71 23.15 24.84
CA GLU A 122 1.86 23.66 25.60
C GLU A 122 3.17 22.96 25.18
N ARG A 123 3.12 21.64 24.93
CA ARG A 123 4.25 20.87 24.40
C ARG A 123 4.67 21.35 23.02
N ASP A 124 3.72 21.56 22.12
CA ASP A 124 4.01 21.96 20.74
C ASP A 124 4.55 23.39 20.70
N GLU A 125 3.98 24.31 21.49
CA GLU A 125 4.53 25.66 21.69
C GLU A 125 5.97 25.63 22.25
N ALA A 126 6.26 24.74 23.20
CA ALA A 126 7.62 24.58 23.74
C ALA A 126 8.60 24.00 22.71
N ARG A 127 8.16 23.04 21.88
CA ARG A 127 8.99 22.47 20.80
C ARG A 127 9.29 23.50 19.73
N ASP A 128 8.30 24.30 19.33
CA ASP A 128 8.48 25.37 18.36
C ASP A 128 9.41 26.47 18.91
N ALA A 129 9.26 26.82 20.19
CA ALA A 129 10.17 27.75 20.86
C ALA A 129 11.61 27.21 20.87
N LEU A 130 11.81 25.93 21.20
CA LEU A 130 13.13 25.30 21.16
C LEU A 130 13.70 25.26 19.74
N ALA A 131 12.91 24.90 18.72
CA ALA A 131 13.35 24.93 17.33
C ALA A 131 13.78 26.34 16.89
N ASN A 132 13.05 27.37 17.30
CA ASN A 132 13.39 28.77 17.05
C ASN A 132 14.68 29.20 17.80
N VAL A 133 14.89 28.71 19.02
CA VAL A 133 16.14 28.95 19.76
C VAL A 133 17.32 28.25 19.08
N HIS A 134 17.18 26.97 18.69
CA HIS A 134 18.21 26.22 17.98
C HIS A 134 18.59 26.86 16.63
N THR A 135 17.60 27.35 15.87
CA THR A 135 17.85 28.07 14.63
C THR A 135 18.51 29.44 14.87
N SER A 136 18.17 30.14 15.96
CA SER A 136 18.82 31.40 16.34
C SER A 136 20.26 31.25 16.83
N LEU A 137 20.59 30.11 17.45
CA LEU A 137 21.92 29.81 17.98
C LEU A 137 22.86 29.19 16.94
N GLY A 138 22.37 28.85 15.74
CA GLY A 138 23.19 28.26 14.68
C GLY A 138 23.80 26.91 15.04
N VAL A 139 23.27 26.23 16.05
CA VAL A 139 23.76 24.92 16.50
C VAL A 139 22.99 23.84 15.77
N ALA A 140 23.66 23.11 14.87
CA ALA A 140 23.13 21.89 14.28
C ALA A 140 22.75 20.89 15.40
N PRO A 141 21.65 20.13 15.26
CA PRO A 141 21.16 19.28 16.34
C PRO A 141 22.19 18.19 16.63
N GLN A 142 22.82 18.24 17.80
CA GLN A 142 23.44 17.06 18.40
C GLN A 142 22.31 16.20 18.99
N SER A 143 22.16 15.00 18.44
CA SER A 143 21.35 13.94 19.04
C SER A 143 22.03 13.50 20.32
N ASP A 144 21.48 13.89 21.47
CA ASP A 144 21.83 13.30 22.75
C ASP A 144 21.16 11.92 22.81
N ASP A 145 21.99 10.89 22.63
CA ASP A 145 21.68 9.48 22.76
C ASP A 145 21.30 9.15 24.21
N VAL A 146 20.07 8.64 24.40
CA VAL A 146 19.79 7.76 25.54
C VAL A 146 19.69 6.34 24.98
N GLU A 147 20.77 5.60 25.18
CA GLU A 147 20.97 4.21 24.77
C GLU A 147 19.83 3.28 25.21
N MET A 148 19.20 2.59 24.25
CA MET A 148 18.63 1.25 24.45
C MET A 148 18.82 0.40 23.18
N ALA A 149 19.77 -0.53 23.25
CA ALA A 149 20.01 -1.76 22.47
C ALA A 149 20.18 -1.68 20.92
N PRO A 150 21.12 -2.45 20.33
CA PRO A 150 21.58 -2.24 18.97
C PRO A 150 20.63 -2.88 17.95
N ALA A 151 19.97 -2.05 17.14
CA ALA A 151 19.52 -2.44 15.82
C ALA A 151 20.65 -2.11 14.82
N GLU A 152 20.94 -3.05 13.93
CA GLU A 152 22.01 -3.00 12.94
C GLU A 152 22.00 -1.70 12.10
N PRO A 153 23.18 -1.23 11.63
CA PRO A 153 23.33 0.10 11.09
C PRO A 153 22.49 0.26 9.82
N SER A 154 21.52 1.18 9.85
CA SER A 154 20.92 1.72 8.63
C SER A 154 22.05 2.26 7.76
N ALA A 155 22.31 1.63 6.62
CA ALA A 155 23.32 2.03 5.66
C ALA A 155 23.02 3.46 5.19
N ALA A 156 23.67 4.44 5.82
CA ALA A 156 23.61 5.83 5.39
C ALA A 156 24.30 5.93 4.03
N LEU A 157 23.64 6.57 3.06
CA LEU A 157 24.23 6.84 1.75
C LEU A 157 25.58 7.59 1.92
N PRO A 158 26.58 7.32 1.06
CA PRO A 158 27.83 8.05 1.09
C PRO A 158 27.59 9.56 1.04
N ALA A 159 28.29 10.33 1.88
CA ALA A 159 28.07 11.77 2.03
C ALA A 159 28.19 12.55 0.69
N GLN A 160 29.02 12.07 -0.24
CA GLN A 160 29.15 12.64 -1.59
C GLN A 160 27.88 12.49 -2.43
N VAL A 161 27.18 11.36 -2.31
CA VAL A 161 25.92 11.09 -3.00
C VAL A 161 24.80 11.94 -2.40
N LEU A 162 24.80 12.14 -1.08
CA LEU A 162 23.83 13.03 -0.43
C LEU A 162 23.98 14.49 -0.88
N GLN A 163 25.22 14.98 -0.98
CA GLN A 163 25.50 16.33 -1.48
C GLN A 163 25.07 16.51 -2.94
N SER A 164 25.35 15.54 -3.82
CA SER A 164 24.92 15.63 -5.22
C SER A 164 23.39 15.56 -5.35
N ILE A 165 22.71 14.77 -4.50
CA ILE A 165 21.25 14.77 -4.41
C ILE A 165 20.73 16.15 -3.96
N ASP A 166 21.38 16.79 -3.00
CA ASP A 166 20.95 18.11 -2.50
C ASP A 166 21.18 19.24 -3.50
N GLU A 167 22.33 19.25 -4.17
CA GLU A 167 22.64 20.22 -5.22
C GLU A 167 21.68 20.06 -6.41
N THR A 168 21.43 18.82 -6.85
CA THR A 168 20.46 18.55 -7.92
C THR A 168 19.03 18.88 -7.50
N ALA A 169 18.62 18.56 -6.27
CA ALA A 169 17.30 18.94 -5.77
C ALA A 169 17.12 20.47 -5.72
N SER A 170 18.16 21.21 -5.29
CA SER A 170 18.11 22.68 -5.21
C SER A 170 18.02 23.35 -6.58
N THR A 171 18.76 22.84 -7.57
CA THR A 171 18.73 23.34 -8.96
C THR A 171 17.42 22.99 -9.66
N LEU A 172 16.94 21.76 -9.49
CA LEU A 172 15.68 21.30 -10.09
C LEU A 172 14.45 21.96 -9.45
N SER A 173 14.44 22.16 -8.14
CA SER A 173 13.33 22.83 -7.45
C SER A 173 13.22 24.31 -7.78
N SER A 174 14.35 25.01 -7.99
CA SER A 174 14.37 26.41 -8.45
C SER A 174 13.97 26.54 -9.92
N GLY A 175 14.48 25.66 -10.79
CA GLY A 175 14.11 25.58 -12.21
C GLY A 175 12.63 25.23 -12.42
N ARG A 176 12.06 24.36 -11.58
CA ARG A 176 10.65 23.96 -11.61
C ARG A 176 9.71 25.16 -11.43
N ARG A 177 9.97 26.03 -10.45
CA ARG A 177 9.12 27.21 -10.21
C ARG A 177 9.10 28.14 -11.41
N SER A 178 10.25 28.29 -12.09
CA SER A 178 10.36 29.08 -13.31
C SER A 178 9.57 28.45 -14.46
N ARG A 179 9.69 27.14 -14.66
CA ARG A 179 9.05 26.41 -15.78
C ARG A 179 7.53 26.34 -15.65
N ILE A 180 7.01 26.11 -14.44
CA ILE A 180 5.56 26.18 -14.15
C ILE A 180 5.01 27.56 -14.53
N LYS A 181 5.80 28.62 -14.34
CA LYS A 181 5.43 30.00 -14.67
C LYS A 181 5.56 30.32 -16.17
N GLN A 182 6.46 29.64 -16.88
CA GLN A 182 6.70 29.84 -18.32
C GLN A 182 5.64 29.16 -19.21
N GLY A 183 4.93 28.14 -18.74
CA GLY A 183 3.90 27.45 -19.53
C GLY A 183 4.48 26.61 -20.67
N ALA A 184 3.60 25.97 -21.46
CA ALA A 184 4.02 25.14 -22.59
C ALA A 184 4.65 26.01 -23.71
N PRO A 185 5.84 25.67 -24.23
CA PRO A 185 6.48 26.43 -25.31
C PRO A 185 5.69 26.36 -26.63
N GLN A 186 5.94 27.30 -27.55
CA GLN A 186 5.28 27.35 -28.86
C GLN A 186 5.55 26.06 -29.67
N GLY A 187 4.50 25.42 -30.16
CA GLY A 187 4.55 24.14 -30.89
C GLY A 187 4.22 22.90 -30.04
N TYR A 188 4.11 23.05 -28.72
CA TYR A 188 3.78 21.95 -27.82
C TYR A 188 2.27 21.64 -27.79
N THR A 189 1.89 20.37 -27.66
CA THR A 189 0.49 19.93 -27.60
C THR A 189 -0.21 20.52 -26.37
N THR A 190 -1.06 21.52 -26.60
CA THR A 190 -1.96 22.07 -25.57
C THR A 190 -3.25 21.24 -25.51
N PRO A 191 -4.05 21.31 -24.43
CA PRO A 191 -5.31 20.55 -24.33
C PRO A 191 -6.32 20.84 -25.46
N THR A 192 -6.19 21.97 -26.18
CA THR A 192 -6.97 22.27 -27.39
C THR A 192 -6.46 21.57 -28.65
N THR A 193 -5.16 21.33 -28.74
CA THR A 193 -4.51 20.59 -29.86
C THR A 193 -4.46 19.08 -29.58
N ALA A 194 -4.65 18.65 -28.33
CA ALA A 194 -4.73 17.24 -27.96
C ALA A 194 -5.90 16.52 -28.66
N ALA A 195 -6.99 17.23 -28.96
CA ALA A 195 -8.13 16.67 -29.68
C ALA A 195 -7.85 16.37 -31.17
N SER A 196 -6.77 16.92 -31.75
CA SER A 196 -6.35 16.71 -33.14
C SER A 196 -5.09 15.84 -33.28
N LEU A 197 -4.77 15.04 -32.25
CA LEU A 197 -3.67 14.06 -32.31
C LEU A 197 -3.97 13.00 -33.37
N GLN A 198 -3.01 12.76 -34.26
CA GLN A 198 -3.08 11.71 -35.27
C GLN A 198 -1.82 10.85 -35.21
N GLU A 199 -1.95 9.59 -35.64
CA GLU A 199 -0.83 8.68 -35.79
C GLU A 199 0.08 9.17 -36.91
N GLN A 200 1.31 9.57 -36.56
CA GLN A 200 2.28 10.08 -37.53
C GLN A 200 3.21 8.98 -38.02
N THR A 201 3.63 8.07 -37.15
CA THR A 201 4.52 6.97 -37.52
C THR A 201 4.15 5.69 -36.77
N ALA A 202 4.14 4.57 -37.50
CA ALA A 202 3.98 3.23 -36.95
C ALA A 202 5.22 2.41 -37.33
N ILE A 203 6.08 2.12 -36.36
CA ILE A 203 7.23 1.25 -36.56
C ILE A 203 6.76 -0.19 -36.32
N THR A 204 6.68 -0.97 -37.38
CA THR A 204 6.32 -2.39 -37.30
C THR A 204 7.60 -3.24 -37.19
N SER A 205 7.54 -4.35 -36.44
CA SER A 205 8.50 -5.47 -36.46
C SER A 205 9.83 -5.34 -35.67
N LEU A 206 9.76 -5.03 -34.38
CA LEU A 206 10.95 -4.89 -33.53
C LEU A 206 11.40 -6.18 -32.79
N HIS A 207 10.47 -7.07 -32.43
CA HIS A 207 10.76 -8.24 -31.57
C HIS A 207 10.54 -9.59 -32.27
N GLY A 208 11.22 -10.64 -31.78
CA GLY A 208 11.22 -11.98 -32.37
C GLY A 208 9.85 -12.68 -32.38
N ALA A 209 9.60 -13.51 -33.40
CA ALA A 209 8.27 -14.05 -33.72
C ALA A 209 7.65 -15.04 -32.71
N SER A 210 8.35 -15.45 -31.64
CA SER A 210 7.93 -16.60 -30.80
C SER A 210 7.05 -16.23 -29.60
N ALA A 211 7.10 -15.00 -29.07
CA ALA A 211 6.25 -14.53 -27.97
C ALA A 211 6.14 -13.00 -28.05
N PRO A 212 5.33 -12.48 -28.99
CA PRO A 212 5.32 -11.06 -29.32
C PRO A 212 4.66 -10.23 -28.20
N GLY A 213 5.33 -9.15 -27.81
CA GLY A 213 4.79 -8.12 -26.94
C GLY A 213 5.88 -7.22 -26.42
N ILE A 214 5.80 -5.92 -26.72
CA ILE A 214 6.58 -4.92 -25.98
C ILE A 214 5.95 -4.83 -24.59
N THR A 215 6.77 -4.68 -23.56
CA THR A 215 6.32 -4.65 -22.15
C THR A 215 6.64 -3.30 -21.50
N ALA A 216 7.70 -2.64 -21.96
CA ALA A 216 8.10 -1.34 -21.49
C ALA A 216 8.69 -0.53 -22.64
N LEU A 217 8.41 0.77 -22.64
CA LEU A 217 8.90 1.73 -23.62
C LEU A 217 9.45 2.95 -22.89
N ASP A 218 10.55 3.45 -23.41
CA ASP A 218 11.20 4.65 -22.93
C ASP A 218 11.71 5.51 -24.12
N VAL A 219 11.52 6.83 -24.05
CA VAL A 219 12.03 7.83 -25.00
C VAL A 219 13.14 8.65 -24.33
N SER A 220 14.23 8.92 -25.07
CA SER A 220 15.35 9.75 -24.63
C SER A 220 14.99 11.24 -24.51
N ALA A 221 15.77 11.98 -23.73
CA ALA A 221 15.60 13.42 -23.51
C ALA A 221 15.63 14.25 -24.81
N ASN A 222 16.40 13.81 -25.80
CA ASN A 222 16.51 14.44 -27.12
C ASN A 222 15.45 13.99 -28.13
N GLY A 223 14.55 13.07 -27.75
CA GLY A 223 13.51 12.51 -28.63
C GLY A 223 14.03 11.64 -29.79
N ALA A 224 15.34 11.54 -29.95
CA ALA A 224 15.99 10.83 -31.06
C ALA A 224 16.13 9.33 -30.81
N LEU A 225 16.15 8.87 -29.56
CA LEU A 225 16.34 7.46 -29.22
C LEU A 225 15.12 6.90 -28.48
N LEU A 226 14.74 5.68 -28.87
CA LEU A 226 13.70 4.89 -28.19
C LEU A 226 14.33 3.61 -27.65
N LEU A 227 13.91 3.21 -26.45
CA LEU A 227 14.32 1.97 -25.82
C LEU A 227 13.08 1.12 -25.59
N THR A 228 13.07 -0.07 -26.19
CA THR A 228 11.97 -1.02 -26.03
C THR A 228 12.46 -2.25 -25.27
N GLY A 229 11.67 -2.67 -24.28
CA GLY A 229 11.80 -3.95 -23.59
C GLY A 229 10.76 -4.92 -24.11
N GLY A 230 11.19 -6.11 -24.54
CA GLY A 230 10.29 -7.12 -25.08
C GLY A 230 10.07 -8.32 -24.15
N LYS A 231 8.92 -8.98 -24.32
CA LYS A 231 8.65 -10.32 -23.77
C LYS A 231 9.60 -11.38 -24.34
N ASP A 232 10.24 -11.08 -25.47
CA ASP A 232 11.30 -11.88 -26.11
C ASP A 232 12.67 -11.76 -25.42
N LYS A 233 12.72 -11.13 -24.24
CA LYS A 233 13.92 -10.98 -23.38
C LYS A 233 14.99 -10.07 -23.98
N ALA A 234 14.68 -9.41 -25.10
CA ALA A 234 15.57 -8.47 -25.74
C ALA A 234 15.23 -7.04 -25.32
N VAL A 235 16.28 -6.23 -25.19
CA VAL A 235 16.16 -4.77 -25.07
C VAL A 235 16.73 -4.16 -26.33
N LEU A 236 15.99 -3.26 -26.99
CA LEU A 236 16.37 -2.67 -28.26
C LEU A 236 16.50 -1.16 -28.10
N VAL A 237 17.62 -0.60 -28.54
CA VAL A 237 17.76 0.85 -28.73
C VAL A 237 17.52 1.15 -30.20
N LEU A 238 16.60 2.06 -30.46
CA LEU A 238 16.16 2.49 -31.78
C LEU A 238 16.44 3.97 -31.92
N ASP A 239 16.72 4.39 -33.14
CA ASP A 239 16.66 5.80 -33.51
C ASP A 239 15.28 6.10 -34.09
N SER A 240 14.60 7.12 -33.56
CA SER A 240 13.25 7.51 -33.95
C SER A 240 13.19 8.12 -35.35
N ALA A 241 14.26 8.80 -35.78
CA ALA A 241 14.32 9.47 -37.09
C ALA A 241 14.64 8.50 -38.22
N THR A 242 15.55 7.55 -37.98
CA THR A 242 15.97 6.57 -38.99
C THR A 242 15.22 5.24 -38.92
N GLN A 243 14.42 5.03 -37.85
CA GLN A 243 13.68 3.81 -37.55
C GLN A 243 14.56 2.55 -37.54
N LYS A 244 15.87 2.73 -37.35
CA LYS A 244 16.85 1.65 -37.39
C LYS A 244 17.20 1.22 -35.97
N VAL A 245 17.32 -0.09 -35.79
CA VAL A 245 17.85 -0.68 -34.55
C VAL A 245 19.35 -0.39 -34.47
N LEU A 246 19.74 0.43 -33.50
CA LEU A 246 21.14 0.76 -33.22
C LEU A 246 21.82 -0.36 -32.44
N SER A 247 21.13 -0.89 -31.43
CA SER A 247 21.66 -1.98 -30.63
C SER A 247 20.57 -2.93 -30.13
N THR A 248 20.92 -4.21 -30.10
CA THR A 248 20.06 -5.28 -29.61
C THR A 248 20.77 -6.01 -28.48
N PHE A 249 20.21 -5.92 -27.28
CA PHE A 249 20.72 -6.60 -26.10
C PHE A 249 19.97 -7.91 -25.90
N LYS A 250 20.62 -9.03 -26.21
CA LYS A 250 20.13 -10.37 -25.87
C LYS A 250 20.92 -10.87 -24.68
N GLY A 251 20.24 -11.08 -23.56
CA GLY A 251 20.88 -11.73 -22.42
C GLY A 251 20.03 -11.87 -21.18
N HIS A 252 18.86 -11.21 -21.08
CA HIS A 252 17.90 -11.55 -20.04
C HIS A 252 17.36 -12.97 -20.27
N THR A 253 17.08 -13.67 -19.17
CA THR A 253 16.55 -15.05 -19.22
C THR A 253 15.03 -15.09 -19.17
N LYS A 254 14.39 -13.99 -18.77
CA LYS A 254 12.95 -13.78 -18.62
C LYS A 254 12.50 -12.46 -19.26
N PRO A 255 11.19 -12.18 -19.39
CA PRO A 255 10.71 -10.90 -19.92
C PRO A 255 11.25 -9.70 -19.15
N VAL A 256 11.42 -8.59 -19.86
CA VAL A 256 11.81 -7.29 -19.29
C VAL A 256 10.54 -6.62 -18.76
N ASN A 257 10.54 -6.14 -17.51
CA ASN A 257 9.37 -5.52 -16.89
C ASN A 257 9.41 -3.99 -16.94
N ALA A 258 10.62 -3.41 -16.83
CA ALA A 258 10.80 -1.96 -16.80
C ALA A 258 12.10 -1.57 -17.51
N VAL A 259 12.10 -0.39 -18.10
CA VAL A 259 13.17 0.16 -18.91
C VAL A 259 13.26 1.66 -18.63
N ALA A 260 14.49 2.16 -18.45
CA ALA A 260 14.75 3.56 -18.10
C ALA A 260 16.02 4.12 -18.80
N PHE A 261 15.95 5.26 -19.47
CA PHE A 261 17.12 6.05 -19.91
C PHE A 261 17.58 7.02 -18.80
N ALA A 262 18.88 7.30 -18.72
CA ALA A 262 19.39 8.43 -17.95
C ALA A 262 19.16 9.77 -18.68
N GLY A 263 19.15 10.88 -17.96
CA GLY A 263 18.88 12.23 -18.48
C GLY A 263 17.39 12.63 -18.44
N ARG A 264 16.57 11.88 -17.70
CA ARG A 264 15.10 12.00 -17.71
C ARG A 264 14.52 13.03 -16.77
N ALA A 265 15.25 13.42 -15.73
CA ALA A 265 14.68 14.30 -14.74
C ALA A 265 14.68 15.74 -15.26
N ASN A 266 13.55 16.11 -15.85
CA ASN A 266 13.27 17.41 -16.48
C ASN A 266 14.10 17.69 -17.74
N PRO A 267 13.92 16.92 -18.83
CA PRO A 267 14.42 17.33 -20.13
C PRO A 267 13.94 18.76 -20.43
N PRO A 268 14.78 19.61 -21.05
CA PRO A 268 14.30 20.87 -21.60
C PRO A 268 13.12 20.57 -22.54
N VAL A 269 12.17 21.50 -22.65
CA VAL A 269 10.94 21.30 -23.45
C VAL A 269 11.08 22.15 -24.72
N GLY A 270 10.78 21.59 -25.89
CA GLY A 270 10.88 22.30 -27.19
C GLY A 270 12.27 22.24 -27.83
N ALA A 271 12.68 23.30 -28.53
CA ALA A 271 13.92 23.32 -29.34
C ALA A 271 15.22 23.08 -28.52
N GLU A 272 15.20 23.35 -27.22
CA GLU A 272 16.31 23.06 -26.29
C GLU A 272 16.41 21.56 -25.96
N ALA A 273 15.30 20.80 -26.08
CA ALA A 273 15.27 19.34 -25.93
C ALA A 273 16.09 18.65 -27.03
N ALA A 274 15.97 19.14 -28.26
CA ALA A 274 16.71 18.62 -29.41
C ALA A 274 18.25 18.80 -29.30
N GLN A 275 18.71 19.69 -28.40
CA GLN A 275 20.12 19.96 -28.13
C GLN A 275 20.64 19.28 -26.85
N ALA A 276 19.81 18.50 -26.16
CA ALA A 276 20.22 17.75 -24.97
C ALA A 276 21.25 16.65 -25.34
N PRO A 277 22.31 16.46 -24.52
CA PRO A 277 23.31 15.44 -24.78
C PRO A 277 22.68 14.04 -24.80
N ALA A 278 23.22 13.15 -25.64
CA ALA A 278 22.75 11.77 -25.74
C ALA A 278 22.83 11.07 -24.36
N PRO A 279 21.86 10.21 -24.00
CA PRO A 279 21.81 9.60 -22.69
C PRO A 279 22.99 8.67 -22.49
N ALA A 280 23.82 8.95 -21.48
CA ALA A 280 25.04 8.21 -21.18
C ALA A 280 24.77 6.78 -20.69
N TYR A 281 23.63 6.57 -20.03
CA TYR A 281 23.23 5.28 -19.45
C TYR A 281 21.82 4.88 -19.87
N ALA A 282 21.60 3.58 -20.06
CA ALA A 282 20.30 2.95 -20.25
C ALA A 282 20.18 1.78 -19.29
N VAL A 283 18.99 1.51 -18.77
CA VAL A 283 18.77 0.51 -17.72
C VAL A 283 17.59 -0.37 -18.06
N SER A 284 17.70 -1.67 -17.80
CA SER A 284 16.60 -2.62 -17.94
C SER A 284 16.46 -3.48 -16.69
N GLY A 285 15.24 -3.61 -16.20
CA GLY A 285 14.85 -4.54 -15.13
C GLY A 285 14.06 -5.71 -15.70
N SER A 286 14.42 -6.92 -15.32
CA SER A 286 13.76 -8.14 -15.80
C SER A 286 13.30 -9.03 -14.65
N ALA A 287 12.29 -9.85 -14.94
CA ALA A 287 11.80 -10.88 -14.03
C ALA A 287 12.85 -11.97 -13.72
N ASP A 288 14.02 -11.94 -14.37
CA ASP A 288 15.19 -12.78 -14.06
C ASP A 288 15.98 -12.36 -12.83
N LYS A 289 15.42 -11.45 -12.02
CA LYS A 289 16.01 -10.94 -10.78
C LYS A 289 17.28 -10.11 -11.02
N THR A 290 17.47 -9.65 -12.25
CA THR A 290 18.62 -8.84 -12.62
C THR A 290 18.20 -7.48 -13.15
N VAL A 291 18.99 -6.47 -12.79
CA VAL A 291 18.96 -5.15 -13.43
C VAL A 291 20.24 -5.01 -14.22
N ARG A 292 20.13 -4.60 -15.48
CA ARG A 292 21.27 -4.39 -16.37
C ARG A 292 21.40 -2.91 -16.69
N VAL A 293 22.63 -2.42 -16.58
CA VAL A 293 23.02 -1.06 -16.92
C VAL A 293 23.87 -1.11 -18.18
N TYR A 294 23.51 -0.31 -19.18
CA TYR A 294 24.21 -0.16 -20.44
C TYR A 294 24.77 1.26 -20.54
N VAL A 295 26.01 1.39 -21.00
CA VAL A 295 26.72 2.66 -21.19
C VAL A 295 26.86 2.95 -22.67
N ALA A 296 26.63 4.20 -23.07
CA ALA A 296 26.92 4.66 -24.43
C ALA A 296 28.45 4.79 -24.64
N LYS A 297 29.02 4.00 -25.55
CA LYS A 297 30.38 4.17 -26.09
C LYS A 297 30.30 4.24 -27.61
N ASP A 298 30.75 5.36 -28.19
CA ASP A 298 30.88 5.57 -29.64
C ASP A 298 29.59 5.22 -30.42
N ASP A 299 28.46 5.86 -30.06
CA ASP A 299 27.11 5.66 -30.64
C ASP A 299 26.52 4.25 -30.49
N LYS A 300 27.16 3.37 -29.71
CA LYS A 300 26.66 2.04 -29.37
C LYS A 300 26.55 1.89 -27.86
N TYR A 301 25.46 1.27 -27.42
CA TYR A 301 25.31 0.91 -26.01
C TYR A 301 26.01 -0.42 -25.74
N ALA A 302 26.79 -0.49 -24.67
CA ALA A 302 27.47 -1.70 -24.20
C ALA A 302 27.05 -2.01 -22.78
N LEU A 303 26.92 -3.29 -22.43
CA LEU A 303 26.60 -3.70 -21.06
C LEU A 303 27.77 -3.33 -20.13
N ALA A 304 27.51 -2.46 -19.16
CA ALA A 304 28.48 -2.09 -18.14
C ALA A 304 28.36 -3.01 -16.93
N HIS A 305 27.17 -3.10 -16.34
CA HIS A 305 26.96 -3.81 -15.08
C HIS A 305 25.71 -4.70 -15.13
N THR A 306 25.80 -5.86 -14.49
CA THR A 306 24.64 -6.72 -14.19
C THR A 306 24.49 -6.79 -12.68
N LEU A 307 23.51 -6.06 -12.17
CA LEU A 307 23.17 -6.01 -10.75
C LEU A 307 22.41 -7.28 -10.39
N LYS A 308 22.98 -8.04 -9.46
CA LYS A 308 22.42 -9.28 -8.92
C LYS A 308 22.36 -9.13 -7.40
N GLY A 309 21.29 -9.60 -6.77
CA GLY A 309 21.09 -9.45 -5.33
C GLY A 309 19.64 -9.54 -4.88
N TYR A 310 18.69 -9.55 -5.82
CA TYR A 310 17.26 -9.72 -5.53
C TYR A 310 16.90 -11.17 -5.31
N SER A 311 16.09 -11.43 -4.27
CA SER A 311 15.56 -12.77 -4.04
C SER A 311 14.38 -13.06 -4.95
N ASP A 312 13.66 -12.03 -5.42
CA ASP A 312 12.54 -12.15 -6.37
C ASP A 312 12.66 -11.25 -7.61
N GLU A 313 11.61 -11.24 -8.42
CA GLU A 313 11.57 -10.52 -9.69
C GLU A 313 11.62 -9.00 -9.49
N VAL A 314 12.38 -8.33 -10.35
CA VAL A 314 12.42 -6.86 -10.37
C VAL A 314 11.21 -6.38 -11.16
N VAL A 315 10.39 -5.56 -10.50
CA VAL A 315 9.11 -5.12 -11.03
C VAL A 315 9.21 -3.73 -11.65
N GLY A 316 9.94 -2.81 -10.99
CA GLY A 316 10.12 -1.44 -11.46
C GLY A 316 11.57 -1.02 -11.39
N VAL A 317 12.01 -0.26 -12.40
CA VAL A 317 13.34 0.35 -12.46
C VAL A 317 13.18 1.78 -12.95
N ASP A 318 13.86 2.70 -12.27
CA ASP A 318 13.90 4.11 -12.64
C ASP A 318 15.29 4.71 -12.39
N VAL A 319 15.65 5.73 -13.14
CA VAL A 319 16.93 6.44 -12.99
C VAL A 319 16.70 7.68 -12.15
N HIS A 320 17.56 7.91 -11.16
CA HIS A 320 17.49 9.07 -10.30
C HIS A 320 17.83 10.35 -11.09
N PRO A 321 17.25 11.52 -10.75
CA PRO A 321 17.56 12.81 -11.37
C PRO A 321 19.01 13.26 -11.43
N THR A 322 19.91 12.62 -10.69
CA THR A 322 21.35 12.90 -10.72
C THR A 322 22.05 12.21 -11.88
N ASP A 323 21.35 11.33 -12.63
CA ASP A 323 21.88 10.49 -13.71
C ASP A 323 23.04 9.57 -13.30
N LEU A 324 23.30 9.46 -11.99
CA LEU A 324 24.36 8.67 -11.38
C LEU A 324 23.83 7.48 -10.58
N LEU A 325 22.52 7.44 -10.32
CA LEU A 325 21.90 6.44 -9.44
C LEU A 325 20.72 5.77 -10.15
N VAL A 326 20.51 4.50 -9.82
CA VAL A 326 19.37 3.70 -10.28
C VAL A 326 18.62 3.19 -9.07
N GLY A 327 17.30 3.37 -9.11
CA GLY A 327 16.38 2.76 -8.17
C GLY A 327 15.74 1.55 -8.81
N SER A 328 15.60 0.50 -8.00
CA SER A 328 14.98 -0.74 -8.44
C SER A 328 14.14 -1.30 -7.31
N ALA A 329 12.93 -1.71 -7.63
CA ALA A 329 12.03 -2.37 -6.69
C ALA A 329 11.81 -3.82 -7.12
N SER A 330 11.88 -4.70 -6.14
CA SER A 330 11.69 -6.13 -6.29
C SER A 330 10.45 -6.57 -5.53
N ARG A 331 9.86 -7.68 -5.99
CA ARG A 331 8.69 -8.29 -5.35
C ARG A 331 9.02 -8.89 -3.97
N ASP A 332 10.30 -9.03 -3.65
CA ASP A 332 10.81 -9.49 -2.34
C ASP A 332 10.61 -8.49 -1.18
N ARG A 333 9.79 -7.46 -1.40
CA ARG A 333 9.48 -6.40 -0.43
C ARG A 333 10.67 -5.46 -0.17
N THR A 334 11.63 -5.44 -1.09
CA THR A 334 12.79 -4.56 -1.01
C THR A 334 12.84 -3.62 -2.20
N TRP A 335 13.33 -2.42 -1.95
CA TRP A 335 13.81 -1.54 -3.01
C TRP A 335 15.24 -1.14 -2.70
N ALA A 336 16.03 -1.02 -3.76
CA ALA A 336 17.45 -0.78 -3.66
C ALA A 336 17.89 0.34 -4.60
N LEU A 337 18.88 1.11 -4.13
CA LEU A 337 19.55 2.15 -4.87
C LEU A 337 20.96 1.66 -5.24
N HIS A 338 21.32 1.78 -6.51
CA HIS A 338 22.61 1.39 -7.05
C HIS A 338 23.31 2.56 -7.73
N ALA A 339 24.63 2.64 -7.61
CA ALA A 339 25.42 3.58 -8.39
C ALA A 339 25.58 3.09 -9.84
N LEU A 340 25.39 3.97 -10.82
CA LEU A 340 25.53 3.66 -12.25
C LEU A 340 26.97 3.39 -12.68
N ASP A 341 27.93 4.08 -12.05
CA ASP A 341 29.35 3.97 -12.42
C ASP A 341 30.01 2.69 -11.89
N SER A 342 29.77 2.34 -10.62
CA SER A 342 30.38 1.19 -9.97
C SER A 342 29.49 -0.06 -9.94
N GLY A 343 28.17 0.10 -10.12
CA GLY A 343 27.20 -0.97 -9.91
C GLY A 343 27.06 -1.39 -8.44
N GLU A 344 27.57 -0.59 -7.51
CA GLU A 344 27.50 -0.87 -6.07
C GLU A 344 26.11 -0.58 -5.53
N ARG A 345 25.60 -1.48 -4.69
CA ARG A 345 24.34 -1.30 -3.96
C ARG A 345 24.56 -0.36 -2.79
N LEU A 346 24.10 0.89 -2.93
CA LEU A 346 24.27 1.95 -1.95
C LEU A 346 23.23 1.89 -0.83
N LEU A 347 21.98 1.59 -1.21
CA LEU A 347 20.87 1.52 -0.28
C LEU A 347 20.10 0.24 -0.53
N HIS A 348 19.75 -0.46 0.54
CA HIS A 348 18.83 -1.58 0.52
C HIS A 348 17.82 -1.32 1.62
N VAL A 349 16.57 -1.07 1.23
CA VAL A 349 15.49 -0.79 2.18
C VAL A 349 14.50 -1.93 2.08
N GLU A 350 14.34 -2.62 3.20
CA GLU A 350 13.28 -3.60 3.39
C GLU A 350 12.06 -2.91 3.97
N ALA A 351 10.87 -3.31 3.52
CA ALA A 351 9.63 -2.81 4.10
C ALA A 351 9.61 -3.08 5.62
N PRO A 352 9.18 -2.12 6.46
CA PRO A 352 9.10 -2.33 7.89
C PRO A 352 8.13 -3.48 8.20
N GLN A 353 8.60 -4.46 9.00
CA GLN A 353 7.76 -5.46 9.63
C GLN A 353 6.94 -4.78 10.73
N GLU A 354 5.81 -4.19 10.38
CA GLU A 354 4.75 -3.90 11.36
C GLU A 354 3.62 -4.91 11.17
N ASP A 355 3.11 -5.42 12.30
CA ASP A 355 2.22 -6.59 12.50
C ASP A 355 0.82 -6.52 11.84
N ASP A 356 0.58 -5.64 10.88
CA ASP A 356 -0.74 -5.49 10.26
C ASP A 356 -0.78 -6.14 8.86
N GLU A 357 -1.27 -7.40 8.81
CA GLU A 357 -2.05 -8.12 7.75
C GLU A 357 -1.96 -7.75 6.25
N VAL A 358 -0.96 -7.01 5.77
CA VAL A 358 -0.88 -6.48 4.41
C VAL A 358 0.31 -7.12 3.69
N GLY A 359 0.04 -7.89 2.64
CA GLY A 359 1.03 -8.46 1.73
C GLY A 359 1.95 -7.38 1.16
N PHE A 360 3.19 -7.35 1.64
CA PHE A 360 4.19 -6.33 1.37
C PHE A 360 4.84 -6.43 -0.04
N GLU A 361 4.16 -6.98 -1.04
CA GLU A 361 4.74 -7.12 -2.38
C GLU A 361 4.70 -5.80 -3.15
N TYR A 362 5.84 -5.37 -3.70
CA TYR A 362 5.91 -4.20 -4.56
C TYR A 362 5.49 -4.53 -6.00
N ALA A 363 4.67 -3.66 -6.59
CA ALA A 363 4.12 -3.80 -7.93
C ALA A 363 4.61 -2.70 -8.90
N SER A 364 5.16 -1.58 -8.40
CA SER A 364 5.69 -0.49 -9.22
C SER A 364 6.67 0.39 -8.44
N PHE A 365 7.50 1.14 -9.15
CA PHE A 365 8.51 2.05 -8.59
C PHE A 365 8.68 3.28 -9.49
N ALA A 366 8.81 4.47 -8.88
CA ALA A 366 9.23 5.68 -9.59
C ALA A 366 9.92 6.67 -8.63
N PHE A 367 10.82 7.48 -9.18
CA PHE A 367 11.41 8.61 -8.46
C PHE A 367 10.60 9.89 -8.63
N HIS A 368 10.65 10.72 -7.60
CA HIS A 368 10.18 12.09 -7.67
C HIS A 368 11.13 12.93 -8.55
N PRO A 369 10.64 13.94 -9.29
CA PRO A 369 11.50 14.74 -10.16
C PRO A 369 12.55 15.58 -9.43
N ASP A 370 12.44 15.75 -8.10
CA ASP A 370 13.50 16.39 -7.29
C ASP A 370 14.52 15.39 -6.72
N GLY A 371 14.31 14.08 -6.91
CA GLY A 371 15.22 13.02 -6.45
C GLY A 371 15.18 12.72 -4.93
N GLN A 372 14.65 13.62 -4.13
CA GLN A 372 14.57 13.41 -2.67
C GLN A 372 13.58 12.33 -2.24
N LEU A 373 12.56 12.06 -3.06
CA LEU A 373 11.50 11.10 -2.74
C LEU A 373 11.46 9.98 -3.79
N ALA A 374 11.14 8.78 -3.35
CA ALA A 374 10.78 7.65 -4.20
C ALA A 374 9.38 7.17 -3.81
N ALA A 375 8.63 6.61 -4.75
CA ALA A 375 7.36 5.97 -4.44
C ALA A 375 7.31 4.54 -4.97
N THR A 376 6.73 3.67 -4.14
CA THR A 376 6.50 2.26 -4.43
C THR A 376 5.01 1.97 -4.35
N GLY A 377 4.44 1.38 -5.39
CA GLY A 377 3.09 0.81 -5.36
C GLY A 377 3.13 -0.61 -4.81
N THR A 378 2.15 -1.00 -4.00
CA THR A 378 2.03 -2.36 -3.45
C THR A 378 0.89 -3.15 -4.07
N ALA A 379 0.95 -4.47 -3.93
CA ALA A 379 -0.09 -5.40 -4.38
C ALA A 379 -1.45 -5.15 -3.68
N ASP A 380 -1.44 -4.60 -2.47
CA ASP A 380 -2.64 -4.37 -1.68
C ASP A 380 -3.28 -2.99 -1.90
N GLY A 381 -2.79 -2.21 -2.85
CA GLY A 381 -3.37 -0.90 -3.17
C GLY A 381 -2.83 0.26 -2.34
N ALA A 382 -1.84 0.03 -1.48
CA ALA A 382 -1.13 1.10 -0.81
C ALA A 382 0.00 1.65 -1.69
N VAL A 383 0.13 2.98 -1.74
CA VAL A 383 1.28 3.66 -2.31
C VAL A 383 2.13 4.22 -1.19
N ARG A 384 3.38 3.77 -1.08
CA ARG A 384 4.32 4.22 -0.06
C ARG A 384 5.31 5.20 -0.67
N VAL A 385 5.55 6.30 0.04
CA VAL A 385 6.55 7.30 -0.32
C VAL A 385 7.71 7.20 0.65
N TRP A 386 8.92 7.15 0.10
CA TRP A 386 10.17 6.98 0.81
C TRP A 386 11.04 8.21 0.65
N ASP A 387 11.71 8.60 1.73
CA ASP A 387 12.84 9.53 1.65
C ASP A 387 14.06 8.75 1.16
N VAL A 388 14.58 9.12 -0.01
CA VAL A 388 15.72 8.45 -0.65
C VAL A 388 16.99 8.58 0.20
N LYS A 389 17.14 9.68 0.95
CA LYS A 389 18.35 9.94 1.72
C LYS A 389 18.52 9.02 2.92
N GLN A 390 17.41 8.80 3.62
CA GLN A 390 17.39 8.05 4.88
C GLN A 390 16.83 6.64 4.71
N GLY A 391 16.25 6.32 3.55
CA GLY A 391 15.51 5.08 3.33
C GLY A 391 14.27 4.95 4.22
N LYS A 392 13.79 6.05 4.82
CA LYS A 392 12.65 6.02 5.75
C LYS A 392 11.34 6.25 5.01
N GLN A 393 10.29 5.58 5.46
CA GLN A 393 8.94 5.80 4.96
C GLN A 393 8.45 7.18 5.41
N SER A 394 8.19 8.07 4.46
CA SER A 394 7.68 9.42 4.72
C SER A 394 6.16 9.48 4.76
N ALA A 395 5.48 8.74 3.89
CA ALA A 395 4.02 8.74 3.81
C ALA A 395 3.47 7.44 3.24
N VAL A 396 2.20 7.14 3.55
CA VAL A 396 1.45 6.02 2.98
C VAL A 396 0.10 6.51 2.50
N PHE A 397 -0.18 6.35 1.22
CA PHE A 397 -1.48 6.60 0.62
C PHE A 397 -2.25 5.29 0.52
N ARG A 398 -3.34 5.20 1.30
CA ARG A 398 -4.29 4.07 1.25
C ARG A 398 -5.56 4.53 0.56
N GLY A 399 -6.09 3.73 -0.35
CA GLY A 399 -7.34 4.06 -1.03
C GLY A 399 -7.57 3.36 -2.36
N HIS A 400 -6.59 2.65 -2.90
CA HIS A 400 -6.82 1.78 -4.06
C HIS A 400 -7.27 0.39 -3.61
N THR A 401 -8.11 -0.24 -4.42
CA THR A 401 -8.60 -1.60 -4.23
C THR A 401 -7.91 -2.51 -5.25
N GLY A 402 -6.72 -3.02 -4.92
CA GLY A 402 -5.93 -3.92 -5.78
C GLY A 402 -4.52 -3.41 -6.08
N ALA A 403 -3.75 -4.16 -6.88
CA ALA A 403 -2.32 -3.93 -7.07
C ALA A 403 -2.02 -2.65 -7.87
N VAL A 404 -1.22 -1.75 -7.30
CA VAL A 404 -0.82 -0.49 -7.96
C VAL A 404 0.28 -0.77 -8.99
N HIS A 405 -0.13 -1.05 -10.21
CA HIS A 405 0.76 -1.38 -11.32
C HIS A 405 1.37 -0.17 -12.02
N ALA A 406 0.67 0.97 -12.02
CA ALA A 406 1.12 2.18 -12.70
C ALA A 406 1.26 3.33 -11.71
N LEU A 407 2.44 3.92 -11.66
CA LEU A 407 2.78 5.02 -10.79
C LEU A 407 3.64 6.04 -11.54
N HIS A 408 3.30 7.32 -11.42
CA HIS A 408 4.10 8.40 -12.02
C HIS A 408 3.92 9.71 -11.27
N PHE A 409 5.03 10.37 -10.95
CA PHE A 409 5.01 11.71 -10.40
C PHE A 409 4.75 12.75 -11.48
N SER A 410 4.02 13.80 -11.13
CA SER A 410 3.89 14.96 -12.01
C SER A 410 5.18 15.77 -11.97
N PRO A 411 5.63 16.34 -13.10
CA PRO A 411 6.76 17.29 -13.13
C PRO A 411 6.55 18.54 -12.25
N ASN A 412 5.29 18.83 -11.88
CA ASN A 412 4.99 19.87 -10.90
C ASN A 412 5.48 19.54 -9.47
N GLY A 413 5.79 18.27 -9.21
CA GLY A 413 6.28 17.69 -7.96
C GLY A 413 5.39 17.84 -6.74
N TYR A 414 4.10 18.08 -6.94
CA TYR A 414 3.10 18.02 -5.87
C TYR A 414 2.09 16.90 -6.10
N LEU A 415 1.93 16.46 -7.35
CA LEU A 415 0.94 15.43 -7.71
C LEU A 415 1.62 14.09 -8.00
N LEU A 416 0.96 13.03 -7.57
CA LEU A 416 1.32 11.65 -7.88
C LEU A 416 0.10 10.95 -8.49
N ALA A 417 0.22 10.41 -9.69
CA ALA A 417 -0.81 9.56 -10.26
C ALA A 417 -0.50 8.09 -9.97
N ALA A 418 -1.52 7.38 -9.51
CA ALA A 418 -1.47 5.95 -9.25
C ALA A 418 -2.71 5.29 -9.83
N ALA A 419 -2.53 4.13 -10.46
CA ALA A 419 -3.59 3.34 -11.05
C ALA A 419 -3.40 1.85 -10.82
N THR A 420 -4.54 1.16 -10.83
CA THR A 420 -4.69 -0.27 -10.51
C THR A 420 -5.26 -0.99 -11.73
N ARG A 421 -4.99 -2.29 -11.89
CA ARG A 421 -5.59 -3.09 -12.98
C ARG A 421 -7.00 -3.56 -12.66
N ASP A 422 -7.29 -3.77 -11.38
CA ASP A 422 -8.55 -4.32 -10.89
C ASP A 422 -9.67 -3.27 -10.73
N ALA A 423 -9.30 -1.99 -10.69
CA ALA A 423 -10.24 -0.88 -10.50
C ALA A 423 -10.15 0.12 -11.67
N PRO A 424 -11.28 0.56 -12.25
CA PRO A 424 -11.31 1.51 -13.37
C PRO A 424 -11.10 2.97 -12.89
N GLU A 425 -10.27 3.18 -11.87
CA GLU A 425 -10.01 4.49 -11.28
C GLU A 425 -8.53 4.83 -11.34
N VAL A 426 -8.21 6.04 -11.79
CA VAL A 426 -6.88 6.63 -11.63
C VAL A 426 -6.96 7.69 -10.53
N LYS A 427 -6.26 7.47 -9.42
CA LYS A 427 -6.22 8.43 -8.30
C LYS A 427 -4.98 9.29 -8.40
N ILE A 428 -5.19 10.59 -8.26
CA ILE A 428 -4.15 11.60 -8.21
C ILE A 428 -4.08 12.13 -6.79
N TRP A 429 -2.93 11.94 -6.17
CA TRP A 429 -2.64 12.30 -4.79
C TRP A 429 -1.88 13.63 -4.75
N ASP A 430 -2.24 14.53 -3.82
CA ASP A 430 -1.41 15.72 -3.51
C ASP A 430 -0.47 15.39 -2.34
N LEU A 431 0.84 15.39 -2.61
CA LEU A 431 1.89 15.04 -1.65
C LEU A 431 1.96 16.00 -0.46
N ARG A 432 1.43 17.23 -0.58
CA ARG A 432 1.46 18.21 0.52
C ARG A 432 0.33 18.01 1.51
N LYS A 433 -0.84 17.61 1.00
CA LYS A 433 -2.05 17.38 1.80
C LYS A 433 -2.17 15.93 2.25
N LEU A 434 -1.41 15.04 1.60
CA LEU A 434 -1.44 13.60 1.78
C LEU A 434 -2.83 12.99 1.55
N ASP A 435 -3.59 13.56 0.60
CA ASP A 435 -4.96 13.19 0.32
C ASP A 435 -5.20 13.07 -1.19
N VAL A 436 -6.29 12.41 -1.57
CA VAL A 436 -6.72 12.29 -2.97
C VAL A 436 -7.13 13.67 -3.46
N ALA A 437 -6.31 14.24 -4.35
CA ALA A 437 -6.64 15.49 -4.99
C ALA A 437 -7.79 15.28 -5.98
N ARG A 438 -7.72 14.20 -6.77
CA ARG A 438 -8.67 13.89 -7.84
C ARG A 438 -8.76 12.39 -8.10
N THR A 439 -9.94 11.93 -8.47
CA THR A 439 -10.17 10.60 -9.05
C THR A 439 -10.65 10.79 -10.49
N VAL A 440 -10.02 10.11 -11.43
CA VAL A 440 -10.44 10.02 -12.82
C VAL A 440 -11.07 8.66 -13.03
N GLU A 441 -12.36 8.64 -13.34
CA GLU A 441 -13.12 7.42 -13.61
C GLU A 441 -12.98 7.02 -15.08
N LEU A 442 -12.70 5.73 -15.31
CA LEU A 442 -12.62 5.10 -16.62
C LEU A 442 -13.83 4.19 -16.82
N PRO A 443 -14.16 3.81 -18.07
CA PRO A 443 -15.26 2.89 -18.34
C PRO A 443 -15.04 1.52 -17.69
N GLU A 444 -16.13 0.84 -17.34
CA GLU A 444 -16.11 -0.49 -16.75
C GLU A 444 -15.37 -1.48 -17.66
N GLY A 445 -14.42 -2.23 -17.08
CA GLY A 445 -13.60 -3.22 -17.79
C GLY A 445 -12.33 -2.67 -18.45
N TYR A 446 -12.02 -1.38 -18.33
CA TYR A 446 -10.77 -0.82 -18.83
C TYR A 446 -9.58 -1.25 -17.96
N VAL A 447 -8.60 -1.93 -18.56
CA VAL A 447 -7.36 -2.34 -17.87
C VAL A 447 -6.29 -1.29 -18.07
N VAL A 448 -5.81 -0.69 -16.98
CA VAL A 448 -4.71 0.29 -17.04
C VAL A 448 -3.35 -0.41 -17.04
N SER A 449 -2.54 -0.15 -18.06
CA SER A 449 -1.15 -0.63 -18.15
C SER A 449 -0.17 0.41 -17.61
N GLN A 450 -0.30 1.67 -18.02
CA GLN A 450 0.66 2.72 -17.68
C GLN A 450 -0.01 4.10 -17.59
N VAL A 451 0.53 4.95 -16.72
CA VAL A 451 0.11 6.34 -16.55
C VAL A 451 1.32 7.25 -16.66
N ARG A 452 1.21 8.32 -17.45
CA ARG A 452 2.28 9.31 -17.64
C ARG A 452 1.76 10.73 -17.67
N PHE A 453 2.34 11.57 -16.82
CA PHE A 453 2.20 13.00 -16.96
C PHE A 453 3.10 13.51 -18.08
N ASP A 454 2.58 14.49 -18.79
CA ASP A 454 3.33 15.28 -19.75
C ASP A 454 4.39 16.16 -19.02
N PRO A 455 5.57 16.44 -19.62
CA PRO A 455 6.59 17.34 -19.08
C PRO A 455 6.08 18.71 -18.62
N THR A 456 5.01 19.24 -19.21
CA THR A 456 4.41 20.52 -18.79
C THR A 456 3.38 20.38 -17.67
N ALA A 457 3.09 19.15 -17.24
CA ALA A 457 2.09 18.79 -16.23
C ALA A 457 0.64 19.19 -16.56
N GLN A 458 0.34 19.52 -17.82
CA GLN A 458 -1.01 19.89 -18.26
C GLN A 458 -1.85 18.71 -18.76
N LEU A 459 -1.18 17.66 -19.24
CA LEU A 459 -1.79 16.47 -19.79
C LEU A 459 -1.41 15.23 -18.97
N LEU A 460 -2.35 14.30 -18.90
CA LEU A 460 -2.18 12.98 -18.31
C LEU A 460 -2.58 11.94 -19.35
N ALA A 461 -1.63 11.12 -19.78
CA ALA A 461 -1.91 9.95 -20.60
C ALA A 461 -2.19 8.75 -19.69
N VAL A 462 -3.32 8.10 -19.93
CA VAL A 462 -3.68 6.80 -19.37
C VAL A 462 -3.72 5.80 -20.53
N VAL A 463 -2.93 4.74 -20.41
CA VAL A 463 -2.75 3.75 -21.47
C VAL A 463 -3.09 2.36 -20.95
N GLY A 464 -3.80 1.61 -21.79
CA GLY A 464 -4.44 0.34 -21.44
C GLY A 464 -5.05 -0.32 -22.66
N THR A 465 -6.35 -0.62 -22.62
CA THR A 465 -7.12 -1.08 -23.79
C THR A 465 -7.12 -0.04 -24.91
N ASP A 466 -7.36 1.22 -24.56
CA ASP A 466 -7.29 2.38 -25.46
C ASP A 466 -6.27 3.38 -24.92
N VAL A 467 -5.83 4.36 -25.73
CA VAL A 467 -5.01 5.47 -25.23
C VAL A 467 -5.91 6.67 -24.97
N ARG A 468 -5.91 7.17 -23.73
CA ARG A 468 -6.71 8.33 -23.32
C ARG A 468 -5.83 9.42 -22.78
N VAL A 469 -5.99 10.63 -23.31
CA VAL A 469 -5.29 11.82 -22.82
C VAL A 469 -6.31 12.70 -22.12
N PHE A 470 -6.06 12.98 -20.84
CA PHE A 470 -6.83 13.90 -20.02
C PHE A 470 -6.10 15.23 -19.96
N GLY A 471 -6.82 16.32 -20.20
CA GLY A 471 -6.23 17.65 -20.29
C GLY A 471 -6.86 18.68 -19.37
N GLY A 472 -6.05 19.69 -19.02
CA GLY A 472 -6.48 20.88 -18.29
C GLY A 472 -6.57 20.69 -16.77
N LYS A 473 -6.85 21.78 -16.05
CA LYS A 473 -7.04 21.77 -14.57
C LYS A 473 -8.20 20.85 -14.14
N ALA A 474 -9.15 20.63 -15.04
CA ALA A 474 -10.30 19.74 -14.86
C ALA A 474 -9.97 18.27 -15.14
N LEU A 475 -8.83 17.95 -15.79
CA LEU A 475 -8.52 16.60 -16.30
C LEU A 475 -9.72 15.98 -17.02
N SER A 476 -10.35 16.78 -17.89
CA SER A 476 -11.40 16.29 -18.77
C SER A 476 -10.77 15.46 -19.87
N LEU A 477 -11.46 14.41 -20.32
CA LEU A 477 -11.05 13.61 -21.47
C LEU A 477 -10.88 14.53 -22.68
N ALA A 478 -9.65 14.66 -23.16
CA ALA A 478 -9.31 15.51 -24.30
C ALA A 478 -9.19 14.70 -25.59
N PHE A 479 -8.74 13.44 -25.49
CA PHE A 479 -8.53 12.56 -26.65
C PHE A 479 -8.66 11.10 -26.26
N THR A 480 -9.27 10.32 -27.16
CA THR A 480 -9.36 8.87 -27.08
C THR A 480 -8.90 8.30 -28.42
N TYR A 481 -8.01 7.32 -28.36
CA TYR A 481 -7.51 6.61 -29.54
C TYR A 481 -7.79 5.11 -29.40
N ASP A 482 -8.70 4.64 -30.27
CA ASP A 482 -9.26 3.28 -30.25
C ASP A 482 -8.80 2.43 -31.46
N GLN A 483 -7.82 2.88 -32.25
CA GLN A 483 -7.37 2.18 -33.48
C GLN A 483 -6.34 1.05 -33.22
N ASN A 484 -6.47 0.36 -32.09
CA ASN A 484 -5.48 -0.63 -31.66
C ASN A 484 -5.95 -2.06 -31.92
N ALA A 485 -5.03 -2.90 -32.41
CA ALA A 485 -5.28 -4.31 -32.65
C ALA A 485 -5.06 -5.17 -31.39
N ALA A 486 -4.38 -4.63 -30.37
CA ALA A 486 -4.10 -5.27 -29.09
C ALA A 486 -3.83 -4.22 -27.99
N GLU A 487 -3.76 -4.65 -26.73
CA GLU A 487 -3.52 -3.78 -25.57
C GLU A 487 -2.18 -3.06 -25.65
N GLU A 488 -2.20 -1.78 -25.25
CA GLU A 488 -1.03 -0.93 -25.16
C GLU A 488 -0.39 -1.08 -23.78
N THR A 489 0.93 -1.25 -23.76
CA THR A 489 1.68 -1.64 -22.55
C THR A 489 2.62 -0.54 -22.07
N GLY A 490 3.16 0.24 -22.99
CA GLY A 490 4.11 1.30 -22.72
C GLY A 490 3.66 2.63 -23.32
N ALA A 491 3.87 3.71 -22.60
CA ALA A 491 3.56 5.05 -23.10
C ALA A 491 4.56 6.07 -22.55
N GLN A 492 5.01 6.99 -23.39
CA GLN A 492 5.95 8.03 -22.99
C GLN A 492 5.78 9.27 -23.87
N TRP A 493 5.70 10.44 -23.24
CA TRP A 493 5.69 11.72 -23.95
C TRP A 493 7.10 12.08 -24.45
N SER A 494 7.17 12.50 -25.71
CA SER A 494 8.37 13.10 -26.30
C SER A 494 8.56 14.52 -25.75
N PRO A 495 9.72 14.84 -25.15
CA PRO A 495 9.99 16.18 -24.63
C PRO A 495 10.12 17.28 -25.71
N VAL A 496 10.37 16.89 -26.96
CA VAL A 496 10.64 17.81 -28.08
C VAL A 496 9.34 18.39 -28.63
N ASP A 497 8.41 17.53 -29.04
CA ASP A 497 7.21 17.92 -29.80
C ASP A 497 5.90 17.74 -29.02
N GLY A 498 5.96 17.19 -27.80
CA GLY A 498 4.76 16.78 -27.06
C GLY A 498 4.01 15.60 -27.71
N ALA A 499 4.65 14.89 -28.64
CA ALA A 499 4.08 13.69 -29.23
C ALA A 499 4.10 12.54 -28.21
N LEU A 500 3.01 11.77 -28.13
CA LEU A 500 2.91 10.60 -27.29
C LEU A 500 3.40 9.37 -28.05
N VAL A 501 4.49 8.76 -27.59
CA VAL A 501 4.98 7.48 -28.12
C VAL A 501 4.33 6.35 -27.31
N VAL A 502 3.66 5.43 -28.00
CA VAL A 502 2.94 4.30 -27.41
C VAL A 502 3.51 3.00 -27.98
N ALA A 503 3.58 1.96 -27.16
CA ALA A 503 4.02 0.64 -27.57
C ALA A 503 3.02 -0.45 -27.16
N GLY A 504 2.68 -1.29 -28.14
CA GLY A 504 1.64 -2.29 -28.02
C GLY A 504 2.14 -3.72 -27.97
N LEU A 505 1.27 -4.62 -27.50
CA LEU A 505 1.49 -6.06 -27.63
C LEU A 505 1.52 -6.54 -29.10
N ASP A 506 1.02 -5.71 -30.02
CA ASP A 506 1.03 -5.94 -31.47
C ASP A 506 2.43 -5.80 -32.12
N ARG A 507 3.46 -5.48 -31.31
CA ARG A 507 4.86 -5.22 -31.71
C ARG A 507 5.05 -3.90 -32.43
N THR A 508 4.07 -3.00 -32.37
CA THR A 508 4.17 -1.68 -32.96
C THR A 508 4.60 -0.66 -31.92
N VAL A 509 5.45 0.27 -32.34
CA VAL A 509 5.66 1.52 -31.63
C VAL A 509 5.04 2.61 -32.48
N ARG A 510 4.09 3.34 -31.92
CA ARG A 510 3.33 4.38 -32.60
C ARG A 510 3.67 5.73 -32.00
N VAL A 511 3.87 6.74 -32.83
CA VAL A 511 4.05 8.13 -32.39
C VAL A 511 2.79 8.91 -32.74
N LEU A 512 2.07 9.34 -31.71
CA LEU A 512 0.88 10.18 -31.80
C LEU A 512 1.31 11.64 -31.63
N GLY A 513 1.33 12.40 -32.73
CA GLY A 513 1.69 13.83 -32.71
C GLY A 513 0.48 14.70 -33.06
N ALA A 514 0.55 16.00 -32.79
CA ALA A 514 -0.46 16.93 -33.30
C ALA A 514 -0.48 16.86 -34.82
N GLY A 515 -1.65 16.67 -35.43
CA GLY A 515 -1.79 16.82 -36.87
C GLY A 515 -1.29 18.21 -37.28
N ALA A 516 -0.38 18.28 -38.23
CA ALA A 516 0.06 19.55 -38.80
C ALA A 516 -1.19 20.28 -39.32
N GLU A 517 -1.47 21.48 -38.80
CA GLU A 517 -2.40 22.38 -39.47
C GLU A 517 -1.87 22.62 -40.88
N ALA A 518 -2.67 22.23 -41.87
CA ALA A 518 -2.39 22.38 -43.30
C ALA A 518 -2.48 23.84 -43.75
#